data_AF-A0A5K1JEE2-F1
#
_entry.id   AF-A0A5K1JEE2-F1
#
_cell.length_a   1.000
_cell.length_b   1.000
_cell.length_c   1.000
_cell.angle_alpha   90.00
_cell.angle_beta   90.00
_cell.angle_gamma   90.00
#
_symmetry.space_group_name_H-M   'P 1'
#
loop_
_entity.id
_entity.type
_entity.pdbx_description
1 polymer ?
#
loop_
_entity_poly.entity_id
_entity_poly.type
_entity_poly.pdbx_seq_one_letter_code
_entity_poly.pdbx_strand_id
1 'polypeptide(L)' 'MEGLFGRLKAGSFYGRDWKGWSTGRFMEAPDDYIEWCNEKRIEVSLGGMSPAQYGMSLGLAA' A
#
# COMPACT_ATOMS: atom_id res chain seq x y z
N MET A 1 16.74 -2.29 2.51
CA MET A 1 15.59 -1.52 2.01
C MET A 1 14.47 -2.52 1.81
N GLU A 2 13.45 -2.51 2.67
CA GLU A 2 12.32 -3.43 2.54
C GLU A 2 11.51 -3.01 1.31
N GLY A 3 11.46 -3.85 0.27
CA GLY A 3 10.67 -3.59 -0.93
C GLY A 3 9.17 -3.59 -0.65
N LEU A 4 8.36 -3.20 -1.64
CA LEU A 4 6.88 -3.15 -1.57
C LEU A 4 6.30 -4.45 -0.97
N PHE A 5 6.80 -5.61 -1.40
CA PHE A 5 6.35 -6.92 -0.90
C PHE A 5 6.71 -7.19 0.56
N GLY A 6 7.86 -6.72 1.04
CA GLY A 6 8.22 -6.83 2.45
C GLY A 6 7.27 -6.02 3.32
N ARG A 7 6.95 -4.80 2.88
CA ARG A 7 6.00 -3.91 3.54
C ARG A 7 4.56 -4.42 3.47
N LEU A 8 4.12 -4.92 2.32
CA LEU A 8 2.80 -5.55 2.16
C LEU A 8 2.63 -6.71 3.14
N LYS A 9 3.66 -7.56 3.27
CA LYS A 9 3.65 -8.70 4.19
C LYS A 9 3.57 -8.25 5.65
N ALA A 10 4.29 -7.19 6.02
CA ALA A 10 4.26 -6.64 7.37
C ALA A 10 2.95 -5.90 7.70
N GLY A 11 2.41 -5.13 6.75
CA GLY A 11 1.25 -4.25 6.95
C GLY A 11 -0.10 -4.95 6.81
N SER A 12 -0.26 -5.85 5.84
CA SER A 12 -1.54 -6.55 5.62
C SER A 12 -1.55 -7.95 6.19
N PHE A 13 -0.45 -8.71 6.05
CA PHE A 13 -0.46 -10.15 6.31
C PHE A 13 -0.02 -10.57 7.72
N TYR A 14 0.79 -9.77 8.40
CA TYR A 14 1.33 -10.12 9.71
C TYR A 14 0.32 -9.82 10.83
N GLY A 15 0.03 -10.81 11.68
CA GLY A 15 -0.84 -10.66 12.86
C GLY A 15 -2.35 -10.66 12.59
N ARG A 16 -2.80 -10.84 11.35
CA ARG A 16 -4.21 -10.98 11.00
C ARG A 16 -4.58 -12.46 10.85
N ASP A 17 -5.68 -12.87 11.50
CA ASP A 17 -6.24 -14.21 11.28
C ASP A 17 -7.13 -14.19 10.04
N TRP A 18 -6.83 -15.08 9.09
CA TRP A 18 -7.51 -15.18 7.81
C TRP A 18 -8.40 -16.42 7.72
N LYS A 19 -8.58 -17.17 8.82
CA LYS A 19 -9.45 -18.35 8.79
C LYS A 19 -10.89 -17.91 8.52
N GLY A 20 -11.53 -18.58 7.57
CA GLY A 20 -12.92 -18.31 7.19
C GLY A 20 -13.10 -17.14 6.22
N TRP A 21 -12.03 -16.49 5.75
CA TRP A 21 -12.15 -15.54 4.65
C TRP A 21 -12.46 -16.26 3.34
N SER A 22 -13.39 -15.70 2.56
CA SER A 22 -13.59 -16.12 1.19
C SER A 22 -12.42 -15.65 0.33
N THR A 23 -12.15 -16.36 -0.76
CA THR A 23 -11.08 -16.00 -1.71
C THR A 23 -11.24 -14.58 -2.23
N GLY A 24 -12.47 -14.11 -2.47
CA GLY A 24 -12.73 -12.73 -2.89
C GLY A 24 -12.27 -11.72 -1.84
N ARG A 25 -12.66 -11.91 -0.57
CA ARG A 25 -12.27 -11.01 0.52
C ARG A 25 -10.75 -11.00 0.73
N PHE A 26 -10.11 -12.15 0.52
CA PHE A 26 -8.65 -12.26 0.60
C PHE A 26 -7.95 -11.50 -0.53
N MET A 27 -8.54 -11.43 -1.72
CA MET A 27 -8.03 -10.64 -2.86
C MET A 27 -8.26 -9.13 -2.66
N GLU A 28 -9.33 -8.73 -1.98
CA GLU A 28 -9.60 -7.31 -1.69
C GLU A 28 -8.61 -6.70 -0.68
N ALA A 29 -8.11 -7.48 0.29
CA ALA A 29 -7.20 -6.95 1.30
C ALA A 29 -5.84 -6.42 0.78
N PRO A 30 -5.14 -7.08 -0.17
CA PRO A 30 -3.97 -6.50 -0.81
C PRO A 30 -4.33 -5.35 -1.76
N ASP A 31 -5.50 -5.37 -2.39
CA ASP A 31 -5.97 -4.30 -3.29
C ASP A 31 -6.16 -2.98 -2.52
N ASP A 32 -6.91 -3.02 -1.41
CA ASP A 32 -7.11 -1.90 -0.48
C ASP A 32 -5.77 -1.36 0.08
N TYR A 33 -4.83 -2.25 0.39
CA TYR A 33 -3.50 -1.84 0.84
C TYR A 33 -2.69 -1.14 -0.24
N ILE A 34 -2.77 -1.61 -1.50
CA ILE A 34 -2.08 -0.99 -2.63
C ILE A 34 -2.68 0.39 -2.90
N GLU A 35 -4.01 0.52 -2.91
CA GLU A 35 -4.71 1.80 -3.03
C GLU A 35 -4.29 2.77 -1.92
N TRP A 36 -4.32 2.32 -0.66
CA TRP A 36 -3.88 3.12 0.49
C TRP A 36 -2.41 3.56 0.36
N CYS A 37 -1.53 2.66 -0.12
CA CYS A 37 -0.13 2.97 -0.31
C CYS A 37 0.08 4.03 -1.40
N ASN A 38 -0.69 3.96 -2.49
CA ASN A 38 -0.60 4.89 -3.62
C ASN A 38 -1.17 6.28 -3.28
N GLU A 39 -2.34 6.33 -2.64
CA GLU A 39 -3.09 7.59 -2.49
C GLU A 39 -2.88 8.28 -1.14
N LYS A 40 -2.88 7.50 -0.05
CA LYS A 40 -3.06 8.03 1.31
C LYS A 40 -1.77 8.03 2.12
N ARG A 41 -0.82 7.16 1.79
CA ARG A 41 0.38 6.97 2.61
C ARG A 41 1.38 8.09 2.41
N ILE A 42 1.55 8.92 3.42
CA ILE A 42 2.61 9.94 3.49
C ILE A 42 3.95 9.27 3.77
N GLU A 43 4.93 9.42 2.87
CA GLU A 43 6.28 8.88 3.07
C GLU A 43 7.28 10.01 3.37
N VAL A 44 7.93 9.93 4.53
CA VAL A 44 8.95 10.92 4.96
C VAL A 44 10.11 10.99 3.98
N SER A 45 10.49 9.87 3.36
CA SER A 45 11.50 9.81 2.30
C SER A 45 11.10 10.59 1.04
N LEU A 46 9.81 10.79 0.80
CA LEU A 46 9.26 11.60 -0.30
C LEU A 46 8.98 13.06 0.16
N GLY A 47 9.60 13.51 1.25
CA GLY A 47 9.36 14.85 1.80
C GLY A 47 7.99 15.00 2.48
N GLY A 48 7.37 13.89 2.91
CA GLY A 48 6.05 13.92 3.52
C GLY A 48 4.89 13.94 2.52
N MET A 49 5.15 13.53 1.27
CA MET A 49 4.13 13.40 0.22
C MET A 49 3.65 11.96 0.11
N SER A 50 2.41 11.75 -0.36
CA SER A 50 2.01 10.44 -0.86
C SER A 50 2.63 10.12 -2.22
N PRO A 51 2.74 8.84 -2.62
CA PRO A 51 3.24 8.48 -3.94
C PRO A 51 2.49 9.16 -5.09
N ALA A 52 1.17 9.31 -4.98
CA ALA A 52 0.37 10.07 -5.95
C ALA A 52 0.77 11.55 -5.99
N GLN A 53 0.89 12.21 -4.83
CA GLN A 53 1.31 13.61 -4.75
C GLN A 53 2.74 13.82 -5.27
N TYR A 54 3.64 12.88 -4.97
CA TYR A 54 5.00 12.89 -5.48
C TYR A 54 5.04 12.69 -7.00
N GLY A 55 4.22 11.78 -7.52
CA GLY A 55 4.04 11.58 -8.96
C GLY A 55 3.51 12.83 -9.67
N MET A 56 2.55 13.54 -9.07
CA MET A 56 2.07 14.84 -9.55
C MET A 56 3.16 15.90 -9.51
N SER A 57 3.96 15.97 -8.44
CA SER A 57 5.09 16.90 -8.33
C SER A 57 6.17 16.63 -9.39
N LEU A 58 6.30 15.40 -9.86
CA LEU A 58 7.23 15.02 -10.92
C LEU A 58 6.63 15.11 -12.33
N GLY A 59 5.34 15.42 -12.48
CA GLY A 59 4.64 15.41 -13.76
C GLY A 59 4.48 14.02 -14.38
N LEU A 60 4.55 12.97 -13.55
CA LEU A 60 4.45 11.55 -13.95
C LEU A 60 3.04 10.98 -13.77
N ALA A 61 2.21 11.65 -12.97
CA ALA A 61 0.78 11.34 -12.85
C ALA A 61 0.01 12.22 -13.84
N ALA A 62 -0.62 11.59 -14.84
CA ALA A 62 -1.51 12.21 -15.82
C ALA A 62 -2.98 12.13 -15.35
#